data_AF-A0A2N6VIJ2-F1
#
_entry.id   AF-A0A2N6VIJ2-F1
#
_cell.length_a   1.000
_cell.length_b   1.000
_cell.length_c   1.000
_cell.angle_alpha   90.00
_cell.angle_beta   90.00
_cell.angle_gamma   90.00
#
_symmetry.space_group_name_H-M   'P 1'
#
loop_
_entity.id
_entity.type
_entity.pdbx_description
1 polymer ?
#
loop_
_entity_poly.entity_id
_entity_poly.type
_entity_poly.pdbx_seq_one_letter_code
_entity_poly.pdbx_strand_id
1 'polypeptide(L)' 'MKKSLGHVFIVGLVMFALLFGSVSTVQFLAADSLRTNPMNNRTLLEQLSRPRGPILIDGEPVAKSVPVDTQYKYQRQYG' A
#
# COMPACT_ATOMS: atom_id res chain seq x y z
N MET A 1 -13.50 44.80 17.44
CA MET A 1 -13.82 43.36 17.67
C MET A 1 -13.61 42.43 16.44
N LYS A 2 -13.50 42.92 15.19
CA LYS A 2 -13.25 42.04 14.01
C LYS A 2 -11.81 41.51 13.84
N LYS A 3 -10.81 42.19 14.42
CA LYS A 3 -9.38 41.83 14.29
C LYS A 3 -9.05 40.46 14.87
N SER A 4 -9.65 40.09 16.01
CA SER A 4 -9.41 38.78 16.66
C SER A 4 -9.91 37.61 15.80
N LEU A 5 -11.09 37.74 15.20
CA LEU A 5 -11.63 36.71 14.31
C LEU A 5 -10.77 36.52 13.04
N GLY A 6 -10.22 37.62 12.50
CA GLY A 6 -9.28 37.56 11.38
C GLY A 6 -7.99 36.81 11.74
N HIS A 7 -7.42 37.01 12.93
CA HIS A 7 -6.23 36.30 13.37
C HIS A 7 -6.46 34.79 13.53
N VAL A 8 -7.57 34.39 14.14
CA VAL A 8 -7.90 32.96 14.30
C VAL A 8 -8.09 32.28 12.94
N PHE A 9 -8.76 32.96 12.00
CA PHE A 9 -8.91 32.46 10.64
C PHE A 9 -7.57 32.28 9.92
N ILE A 10 -6.67 33.27 10.01
CA ILE A 10 -5.33 33.20 9.40
C ILE A 10 -4.54 32.03 10.01
N VAL A 11 -4.57 31.86 11.33
CA VAL A 11 -3.90 30.74 12.01
C VAL A 11 -4.45 29.42 11.49
N GLY A 12 -5.77 29.27 11.39
CA GLY A 12 -6.40 28.07 10.83
C GLY A 12 -5.94 27.78 9.40
N LEU A 13 -5.93 28.80 8.53
CA LEU A 13 -5.49 28.68 7.15
C LEU A 13 -4.02 28.24 7.06
N VAL A 14 -3.14 28.84 7.87
CA VAL A 14 -1.72 28.45 7.94
C VAL A 14 -1.58 27.00 8.40
N MET A 15 -2.34 26.56 9.41
CA MET A 15 -2.31 25.16 9.85
C MET A 15 -2.72 24.20 8.73
N PHE A 16 -3.79 24.50 7.99
CA PHE A 16 -4.19 23.70 6.84
C PHE A 16 -3.11 23.70 5.74
N ALA A 17 -2.53 24.86 5.42
CA ALA A 17 -1.46 24.95 4.44
C ALA A 17 -0.25 24.09 4.83
N LEU A 18 0.12 24.07 6.12
CA LEU A 18 1.19 23.21 6.63
C LEU A 18 0.83 21.72 6.51
N LEU A 19 -0.40 21.33 6.84
CA LEU A 19 -0.88 19.95 6.68
C LEU A 19 -0.85 19.53 5.20
N PHE A 20 -1.31 20.38 4.29
CA PHE A 20 -1.24 20.12 2.85
C PHE A 20 0.20 19.98 2.38
N GLY A 21 1.10 20.89 2.78
CA GLY A 21 2.52 20.80 2.45
C GLY A 21 3.16 19.50 2.93
N SER A 22 2.83 19.07 4.16
CA SER A 22 3.30 17.80 4.73
C SER A 22 2.81 16.60 3.91
N VAL A 23 1.51 16.53 3.62
CA VAL A 23 0.92 15.44 2.84
C VAL A 23 1.48 15.41 1.42
N SER A 24 1.57 16.56 0.74
CA SER A 24 2.14 16.66 -0.61
C SER A 24 3.61 16.22 -0.64
N THR A 25 4.40 16.55 0.38
CA THR A 25 5.80 16.09 0.50
C THR A 25 5.85 14.56 0.53
N VAL A 26 5.02 13.92 1.36
CA VAL A 26 4.98 12.45 1.44
C VAL A 26 4.47 11.83 0.13
N GLN A 27 3.46 12.43 -0.48
CA GLN A 27 2.80 11.91 -1.69
C GLN A 27 3.62 12.08 -2.97
N PHE A 28 4.48 13.10 -3.08
CA PHE A 28 5.27 13.34 -4.28
C PHE A 28 6.76 13.10 -4.08
N LEU A 29 7.36 13.64 -3.02
CA LEU A 29 8.81 13.56 -2.84
C LEU A 29 9.24 12.23 -2.20
N ALA A 30 8.49 11.76 -1.18
CA ALA A 30 8.80 10.50 -0.50
C ALA A 30 8.11 9.27 -1.11
N ALA A 31 7.21 9.45 -2.07
CA ALA A 31 6.40 8.35 -2.58
C ALA A 31 7.24 7.22 -3.18
N ASP A 32 8.25 7.56 -3.99
CA ASP A 32 9.05 6.53 -4.64
C ASP A 32 9.92 5.77 -3.64
N SER A 33 10.59 6.46 -2.73
CA SER A 33 11.41 5.83 -1.69
C SER A 33 10.59 4.95 -0.75
N LEU A 34 9.35 5.35 -0.41
CA LEU A 34 8.42 4.53 0.37
C LEU A 34 7.89 3.34 -0.41
N ARG A 35 7.74 3.46 -1.74
CA ARG A 35 7.27 2.39 -2.62
C ARG A 35 8.34 1.33 -2.83
N THR A 36 9.59 1.72 -3.06
CA THR A 36 10.72 0.82 -3.31
C THR A 36 11.46 0.38 -2.05
N ASN A 37 11.01 0.82 -0.87
CA ASN A 37 11.59 0.42 0.41
C ASN A 37 11.58 -1.12 0.55
N PRO A 38 12.70 -1.79 0.87
CA PRO A 38 12.74 -3.24 1.06
C PRO A 38 11.78 -3.79 2.13
N MET A 39 11.37 -2.96 3.09
CA MET A 39 10.38 -3.32 4.10
C MET A 39 8.93 -3.21 3.61
N ASN A 40 8.72 -2.73 2.38
CA ASN A 40 7.40 -2.58 1.80
C ASN A 40 6.86 -3.90 1.22
N ASN A 41 6.24 -4.71 2.07
CA ASN A 41 5.73 -6.02 1.69
C ASN A 41 4.34 -5.98 1.02
N ARG A 42 3.74 -4.80 0.78
CA ARG A 42 2.35 -4.69 0.28
C ARG A 42 2.14 -5.43 -1.03
N THR A 43 3.07 -5.26 -1.97
CA THR A 43 2.99 -5.85 -3.31
C THR A 43 3.22 -7.37 -3.27
N LEU A 44 4.12 -7.84 -2.41
CA LEU A 44 4.34 -9.28 -2.21
C LEU A 44 3.10 -9.93 -1.59
N LEU A 45 2.53 -9.33 -0.55
CA LEU A 45 1.31 -9.83 0.08
C LEU A 45 0.15 -9.86 -0.90
N GLU A 46 0.00 -8.84 -1.75
CA GLU A 46 -1.02 -8.82 -2.80
C GLU A 46 -0.83 -9.95 -3.82
N GLN A 47 0.40 -10.21 -4.26
CA GLN A 47 0.70 -11.29 -5.20
C GLN A 47 0.45 -12.67 -4.60
N LEU A 48 0.76 -12.86 -3.32
CA LEU A 48 0.51 -14.11 -2.61
C LEU A 48 -0.99 -14.30 -2.34
N SER A 49 -1.72 -13.21 -2.08
CA SER A 49 -3.15 -13.24 -1.78
C SER A 49 -4.03 -13.57 -2.98
N ARG A 50 -3.47 -13.68 -4.19
CA ARG A 50 -4.19 -14.04 -5.41
C ARG A 50 -3.90 -15.49 -5.81
N PRO A 51 -4.90 -16.28 -6.19
CA PRO A 51 -4.66 -17.63 -6.70
C PRO A 51 -3.93 -17.57 -8.04
N ARG A 52 -2.79 -18.26 -8.14
CA ARG A 52 -2.05 -18.40 -9.40
C ARG A 52 -2.55 -19.63 -10.15
N GLY A 53 -2.69 -19.53 -11.47
CA GLY A 53 -3.11 -20.64 -12.33
C GLY A 53 -2.21 -21.87 -12.16
N PRO A 54 -2.73 -23.10 -12.38
CA PRO A 54 -1.92 -24.30 -12.30
C PRO A 54 -0.93 -24.37 -13.46
N ILE A 55 0.24 -24.97 -13.21
CA ILE A 55 1.16 -25.37 -14.29
C ILE A 55 0.89 -26.85 -14.54
N LEU A 56 0.60 -27.20 -15.80
CA LEU A 56 0.23 -28.55 -16.20
C LEU A 56 1.36 -29.18 -17.03
N ILE A 57 1.63 -30.46 -16.81
CA ILE A 57 2.45 -31.31 -17.69
C ILE A 57 1.58 -32.52 -18.03
N ASP A 58 1.35 -32.77 -19.32
CA ASP A 58 0.48 -33.86 -19.80
C ASP A 58 -0.94 -33.89 -19.17
N GLY A 59 -1.46 -32.71 -18.80
CA GLY A 59 -2.77 -32.57 -18.14
C GLY A 59 -2.74 -32.66 -16.62
N GLU A 60 -1.62 -33.07 -16.02
CA GLU A 60 -1.46 -33.17 -14.58
C GLU A 60 -0.88 -31.88 -13.96
N PRO A 61 -1.49 -31.33 -12.90
CA PRO A 61 -1.06 -30.08 -12.29
C PRO A 61 0.16 -30.25 -11.39
N VAL A 62 1.34 -29.96 -11.93
CA VAL A 62 2.62 -30.02 -11.19
C VAL A 62 2.85 -28.86 -10.23
N ALA A 63 2.11 -27.76 -10.40
CA ALA A 63 2.14 -26.65 -9.45
C ALA A 63 0.75 -26.04 -9.30
N LYS A 64 0.25 -25.95 -8.05
CA LYS A 64 -1.11 -25.44 -7.75
C LYS A 64 -1.11 -24.49 -6.56
N SER A 65 -2.05 -23.55 -6.55
CA SER A 65 -2.26 -22.63 -5.43
C SER A 65 -3.33 -23.18 -4.49
N VAL A 66 -2.96 -23.44 -3.23
CA VAL A 66 -3.84 -23.99 -2.20
C VAL A 66 -4.14 -22.91 -1.15
N PRO A 67 -5.41 -22.72 -0.76
CA PRO A 67 -5.76 -21.74 0.26
C PRO A 67 -5.14 -22.09 1.62
N VAL A 68 -4.68 -21.07 2.35
CA VAL A 68 -4.09 -21.18 3.68
C VAL A 68 -4.63 -20.08 4.59
N ASP A 69 -4.77 -20.38 5.88
CA ASP A 69 -5.25 -19.42 6.88
C ASP A 69 -4.12 -18.53 7.41
N THR A 70 -3.46 -17.82 6.49
CA THR A 70 -2.42 -16.85 6.82
C THR A 70 -2.66 -15.54 6.07
N GLN A 71 -1.89 -14.50 6.40
CA GLN A 71 -1.91 -13.23 5.66
C GLN A 71 -1.62 -13.39 4.16
N TYR A 72 -1.00 -14.49 3.75
CA TYR A 72 -0.64 -14.79 2.37
C TYR A 72 -1.80 -15.38 1.56
N LYS A 73 -2.87 -15.88 2.20
CA LYS A 73 -4.08 -16.53 1.63
C LYS A 73 -3.87 -17.76 0.73
N TYR A 74 -2.82 -17.84 -0.07
CA TYR A 74 -2.50 -18.97 -0.93
C TYR A 74 -1.04 -19.37 -0.85
N GLN A 75 -0.78 -20.67 -0.80
CA GLN A 75 0.55 -21.26 -0.88
C GLN A 75 0.69 -22.06 -2.17
N ARG A 76 1.87 -21.99 -2.80
CA ARG A 76 2.19 -22.83 -3.97
C ARG A 76 2.63 -24.21 -3.49
N GLN A 77 1.96 -25.24 -3.99
CA GLN A 77 2.35 -26.64 -3.78
C GLN A 77 2.83 -27.23 -5.10
N TYR A 78 3.85 -28.07 -5.02
CA TYR A 78 4.43 -28.81 -6.14
C TYR A 78 4.22 -30.30 -5.88
N GLY A 79 3.85 -31.07 -6.91
CA GLY A 79 3.56 -32.49 -6.78
C GLY A 79 3.29 -33.15 -8.12
#